data_AF-A0A545AXX2-F1
#
_entry.id   AF-A0A545AXX2-F1
#
_cell.length_a   1.000
_cell.length_b   1.000
_cell.length_c   1.000
_cell.angle_alpha   90.00
_cell.angle_beta   90.00
_cell.angle_gamma   90.00
#
_symmetry.space_group_name_H-M   'P 1'
#
loop_
_entity.id
_entity.type
_entity.pdbx_description
1 polymer ?
#
loop_
_entity_poly.entity_id
_entity_poly.type
_entity_poly.pdbx_seq_one_letter_code
_entity_poly.pdbx_strand_id
1 'polypeptide(L)'
;MPFDAIVPAQRSTQSGLHDHRLSHARDHLPILEEVTTVQRLAAVAVLERHEPRLTVLQRIAVVDAAAYWVESAGGDELAWALLEAACRSSIAAGRTYGALLNTAGRASAAAR
;
A
#
# COMPACT_ATOMS: atom_id res chain seq x y z
N MET A 1 7.78 -43.50 35.85
CA MET A 1 8.85 -42.58 36.29
C MET A 1 10.07 -43.43 36.57
N PRO A 2 11.22 -43.14 35.94
CA PRO A 2 12.33 -42.65 36.76
C PRO A 2 13.04 -41.44 36.14
N PHE A 3 13.37 -40.52 37.03
CA PHE A 3 14.31 -39.41 36.88
C PHE A 3 15.57 -39.83 37.63
N ASP A 4 16.75 -39.73 37.00
CA ASP A 4 18.07 -39.63 37.64
C ASP A 4 19.01 -38.97 36.61
N ALA A 5 19.35 -37.68 36.80
CA ALA A 5 20.52 -37.17 37.54
C ALA A 5 21.77 -37.03 36.61
N ILE A 6 21.95 -35.84 36.01
CA ILE A 6 22.97 -34.81 36.34
C ILE A 6 24.40 -35.16 35.91
N VAL A 7 24.99 -34.38 34.97
CA VAL A 7 26.31 -33.72 35.09
C VAL A 7 26.35 -32.45 34.20
N PRO A 8 26.88 -31.29 34.68
CA PRO A 8 26.92 -30.03 33.95
C PRO A 8 28.26 -29.77 33.22
N ALA A 9 28.27 -28.65 32.47
CA ALA A 9 29.41 -27.87 31.95
C ALA A 9 29.91 -28.15 30.52
N GLN A 10 29.49 -27.32 29.58
CA GLN A 10 30.41 -26.61 28.68
C GLN A 10 29.84 -25.22 28.37
N ARG A 11 30.43 -24.19 28.98
CA ARG A 11 30.35 -22.80 28.53
C ARG A 11 31.48 -22.63 27.51
N SER A 12 31.14 -22.68 26.23
CA SER A 12 32.02 -22.23 25.15
C SER A 12 31.33 -21.09 24.43
N THR A 13 31.82 -19.90 24.71
CA THR A 13 31.72 -18.69 23.91
C THR A 13 31.86 -19.01 22.41
N GLN A 14 30.82 -18.74 21.64
CA GLN A 14 30.99 -18.35 20.24
C GLN A 14 30.22 -17.05 20.00
N SER A 15 30.93 -15.98 20.31
CA SER A 15 30.66 -14.62 19.90
C SER A 15 30.72 -14.52 18.37
N GLY A 16 29.70 -13.89 17.80
CA GLY A 16 29.74 -13.23 16.49
C GLY A 16 29.60 -14.14 15.28
N LEU A 17 28.38 -14.23 14.72
CA LEU A 17 28.12 -14.38 13.27
C LEU A 17 26.62 -14.58 12.96
N HIS A 18 25.73 -13.71 13.47
CA HIS A 18 24.32 -13.74 13.06
C HIS A 18 23.73 -12.37 12.69
N ASP A 19 24.54 -11.39 12.28
CA ASP A 19 24.06 -10.07 11.86
C ASP A 19 24.01 -9.84 10.34
N HIS A 20 24.19 -10.87 9.50
CA HIS A 20 24.16 -10.69 8.03
C HIS A 20 23.00 -11.40 7.32
N ARG A 21 22.17 -12.18 8.02
CA ARG A 21 21.07 -12.93 7.38
C ARG A 21 19.71 -12.23 7.36
N LEU A 22 19.59 -11.04 7.94
CA LEU A 22 18.36 -10.24 7.90
C LEU A 22 18.41 -9.08 6.89
N SER A 23 19.54 -8.85 6.20
CA SER A 23 19.69 -7.75 5.24
C SER A 23 19.19 -8.09 3.84
N HIS A 24 19.23 -9.36 3.42
CA HIS A 24 18.85 -9.77 2.05
C HIS A 24 17.38 -10.13 1.88
N ALA A 25 16.58 -10.16 2.95
CA ALA A 25 15.14 -10.42 2.83
C ALA A 25 14.32 -9.20 2.36
N ARG A 26 14.96 -8.03 2.23
CA ARG A 26 14.30 -6.80 1.72
C ARG A 26 14.34 -6.66 0.20
N ASP A 27 15.20 -7.42 -0.49
CA ASP A 27 15.38 -7.32 -1.94
C ASP A 27 14.32 -8.10 -2.75
N HIS A 28 13.38 -8.75 -2.06
CA HIS A 28 12.29 -9.52 -2.68
C HIS A 28 10.91 -9.02 -2.27
N LEU A 29 10.79 -7.82 -1.68
CA LEU A 29 9.47 -7.22 -1.58
C LEU A 29 9.00 -7.02 -3.02
N PRO A 30 7.86 -7.62 -3.45
CA PRO A 30 7.28 -7.29 -4.74
C PRO A 30 7.21 -5.78 -4.78
N ILE A 31 7.57 -5.17 -5.92
CA ILE A 31 7.39 -3.74 -6.13
C ILE A 31 5.90 -3.49 -5.88
N LEU A 32 5.56 -3.09 -4.66
CA LEU A 32 4.24 -2.58 -4.35
C LEU A 32 4.17 -1.34 -5.22
N GLU A 33 3.23 -1.29 -6.16
CA GLU A 33 3.04 -0.09 -6.96
C GLU A 33 2.63 1.03 -6.00
N GLU A 34 3.63 1.80 -5.57
CA GLU A 34 3.43 2.88 -4.61
C GLU A 34 2.59 3.96 -5.28
N VAL A 35 1.44 4.27 -4.68
CA VAL A 35 0.58 5.33 -5.18
C VAL A 35 1.24 6.66 -4.86
N THR A 36 1.74 7.33 -5.89
CA THR A 36 2.41 8.62 -5.75
C THR A 36 1.44 9.73 -5.31
N THR A 37 1.98 10.80 -4.73
CA THR A 37 1.19 12.00 -4.38
C THR A 37 0.40 12.57 -5.56
N VAL A 38 0.93 12.46 -6.79
CA VAL A 38 0.22 12.97 -7.97
C VAL A 38 -0.95 12.08 -8.39
N GLN A 39 -0.83 10.76 -8.24
CA GLN A 39 -1.97 9.85 -8.42
C GLN A 39 -3.07 10.15 -7.39
N ARG A 40 -2.70 10.35 -6.12
CA ARG A 40 -3.65 10.76 -5.06
C ARG A 40 -4.34 12.08 -5.40
N LEU A 41 -3.59 13.11 -5.81
CA LEU A 41 -4.18 14.40 -6.21
C LEU A 41 -5.11 14.29 -7.43
N ALA A 42 -4.73 13.48 -8.43
CA ALA A 42 -5.58 13.24 -9.58
C ALA A 42 -6.90 12.55 -9.18
N ALA A 43 -6.82 11.55 -8.30
CA ALA A 43 -7.99 10.87 -7.75
C ALA A 43 -8.91 11.83 -6.96
N VAL A 44 -8.34 12.72 -6.14
CA VAL A 44 -9.10 13.77 -5.44
C VAL A 44 -9.82 14.70 -6.43
N ALA A 45 -9.15 15.11 -7.52
CA ALA A 45 -9.75 15.96 -8.55
C ALA A 45 -10.92 15.27 -9.28
N VAL A 46 -10.86 13.94 -9.47
CA VAL A 46 -11.97 13.16 -10.00
C VAL A 46 -13.16 13.19 -9.03
N LEU A 47 -12.93 12.96 -7.73
CA LEU A 47 -13.98 13.01 -6.72
C LEU A 47 -14.58 14.42 -6.56
N GLU A 48 -13.77 15.47 -6.68
CA GLU A 48 -14.25 16.85 -6.65
C GLU A 48 -15.27 17.13 -7.76
N ARG A 49 -14.99 16.63 -8.97
CA ARG A 49 -15.86 16.81 -10.14
C ARG A 49 -17.15 15.99 -10.05
N HIS A 50 -17.07 14.76 -9.55
CA HIS A 50 -18.15 13.77 -9.67
C HIS A 50 -18.94 13.57 -8.36
N GLU A 51 -18.35 13.86 -7.21
CA GLU A 51 -18.94 13.69 -5.89
C GLU A 51 -18.94 15.01 -5.09
N PRO A 52 -19.67 16.06 -5.55
CA PRO A 52 -19.78 17.35 -4.85
C PRO A 52 -20.36 17.25 -3.44
N ARG A 53 -21.03 16.13 -3.11
CA ARG A 53 -21.56 15.85 -1.76
C ARG A 53 -20.45 15.58 -0.73
N LEU A 54 -19.30 15.08 -1.16
CA LEU A 54 -18.19 14.79 -0.28
C LEU A 54 -17.47 16.10 0.01
N THR A 55 -17.17 16.37 1.27
CA THR A 55 -16.29 17.48 1.63
C THR A 55 -14.87 17.21 1.15
N VAL A 56 -14.03 18.25 1.06
CA VAL A 56 -12.61 18.09 0.68
C VAL A 56 -11.91 17.05 1.56
N LEU A 57 -12.13 17.08 2.88
CA LEU A 57 -11.53 16.12 3.81
C LEU A 57 -12.03 14.69 3.56
N GLN A 58 -13.32 14.51 3.25
CA GLN A 58 -13.86 13.18 2.93
C GLN A 58 -13.26 12.62 1.64
N ARG A 59 -13.05 13.46 0.61
CA ARG A 59 -12.40 13.03 -0.64
C ARG A 59 -10.97 12.58 -0.40
N ILE A 60 -10.20 13.34 0.39
CA ILE A 60 -8.83 12.98 0.77
C ILE A 60 -8.82 11.66 1.53
N ALA A 61 -9.65 11.53 2.58
CA ALA A 61 -9.71 10.32 3.40
C ALA A 61 -10.07 9.06 2.59
N VAL A 62 -11.02 9.17 1.66
CA VAL A 62 -11.40 8.06 0.76
C VAL A 62 -10.24 7.67 -0.15
N VAL A 63 -9.55 8.66 -0.72
CA VAL A 63 -8.41 8.42 -1.63
C VAL A 63 -7.23 7.79 -0.88
N ASP A 64 -6.90 8.28 0.31
CA ASP A 64 -5.81 7.75 1.11
C ASP A 64 -6.11 6.31 1.58
N ALA A 65 -7.36 6.04 2.00
CA ALA A 65 -7.79 4.69 2.34
C ALA A 65 -7.73 3.74 1.15
N ALA A 66 -8.19 4.17 -0.04
CA ALA A 66 -8.10 3.35 -1.25
C ALA A 66 -6.65 3.12 -1.67
N ALA A 67 -5.80 4.16 -1.64
CA ALA A 67 -4.38 4.06 -1.97
C ALA A 67 -3.62 3.08 -1.05
N TYR A 68 -3.93 3.08 0.25
CA TYR A 68 -3.37 2.12 1.20
C TYR A 68 -3.63 0.66 0.78
N TRP A 69 -4.84 0.37 0.29
CA TRP A 69 -5.19 -0.98 -0.14
C TRP A 69 -4.63 -1.33 -1.53
N VAL A 70 -4.52 -0.38 -2.45
CA VAL A 70 -3.80 -0.58 -3.73
C VAL A 70 -2.34 -0.99 -3.50
N GLU A 71 -1.69 -0.39 -2.51
CA GLU A 71 -0.30 -0.72 -2.14
C GLU A 71 -0.17 -2.06 -1.40
N SER A 72 -1.27 -2.70 -1.03
CA SER A 72 -1.26 -3.99 -0.33
C SER A 72 -1.46 -5.16 -1.29
N ALA A 73 -0.71 -6.25 -1.10
CA ALA A 73 -0.83 -7.43 -1.94
C ALA A 73 -2.26 -8.03 -1.86
N GLY A 74 -3.02 -7.90 -2.95
CA GLY A 74 -4.41 -8.38 -3.03
C GLY A 74 -5.45 -7.44 -2.41
N GLY A 75 -5.13 -6.14 -2.26
CA GLY A 75 -6.07 -5.14 -1.76
C GLY A 75 -6.89 -4.42 -2.83
N ASP A 76 -6.79 -4.81 -4.10
CA ASP A 76 -7.50 -4.17 -5.21
C ASP A 76 -9.02 -4.21 -5.04
N GLU A 77 -9.58 -5.36 -4.64
CA GLU A 77 -11.02 -5.50 -4.40
C GLU A 77 -11.49 -4.61 -3.24
N LEU A 78 -10.64 -4.41 -2.22
CA LEU A 78 -10.99 -3.58 -1.08
C LEU A 78 -10.87 -2.09 -1.42
N ALA A 79 -9.83 -1.70 -2.16
CA ALA A 79 -9.73 -0.35 -2.72
C ALA A 79 -10.94 -0.04 -3.60
N TRP A 80 -11.36 -0.99 -4.45
CA TRP A 80 -12.54 -0.86 -5.30
C TRP A 80 -13.83 -0.72 -4.47
N ALA A 81 -14.05 -1.60 -3.50
CA ALA A 81 -15.24 -1.59 -2.65
C ALA A 81 -15.38 -0.28 -1.85
N LEU A 82 -14.27 0.28 -1.36
CA LEU A 82 -14.25 1.59 -0.68
C LEU A 82 -14.70 2.71 -1.62
N LEU A 83 -14.18 2.72 -2.85
CA LEU A 83 -14.54 3.73 -3.85
C LEU A 83 -15.99 3.59 -4.31
N GLU A 84 -16.48 2.35 -4.49
CA GLU A 84 -17.87 2.08 -4.83
C GLU A 84 -18.83 2.55 -3.74
N ALA A 85 -18.50 2.31 -2.46
CA ALA A 85 -19.30 2.78 -1.33
C ALA A 85 -19.29 4.33 -1.21
N ALA A 86 -18.16 4.97 -1.51
CA ALA A 86 -18.00 6.41 -1.42
C ALA A 86 -18.61 7.18 -2.60
N CYS A 87 -18.76 6.56 -3.76
CA CYS A 87 -19.28 7.18 -4.98
C CYS A 87 -20.78 6.86 -5.18
N ARG A 88 -21.54 7.73 -5.85
CA ARG A 88 -22.94 7.42 -6.25
C ARG A 88 -23.02 6.60 -7.52
N SER A 89 -21.93 6.52 -8.27
CA SER A 89 -21.88 5.79 -9.52
C SER A 89 -20.58 5.00 -9.63
N SER A 90 -20.67 3.80 -10.19
CA SER A 90 -19.51 2.96 -10.52
C SER A 90 -18.56 3.64 -11.51
N ILE A 91 -19.06 4.56 -12.34
CA ILE A 91 -18.25 5.37 -13.25
C ILE A 91 -17.31 6.30 -12.48
N ALA A 92 -17.81 6.98 -11.43
CA ALA A 92 -16.97 7.83 -10.60
C ALA A 92 -15.94 7.01 -9.83
N ALA A 93 -16.35 5.87 -9.25
CA ALA A 93 -15.43 4.93 -8.59
C ALA A 93 -14.33 4.45 -9.56
N GLY A 94 -14.70 4.04 -10.77
CA GLY A 94 -13.79 3.58 -11.81
C GLY A 94 -12.78 4.64 -12.26
N ARG A 95 -13.22 5.89 -12.42
CA ARG A 95 -12.30 6.99 -12.76
C ARG A 95 -11.33 7.31 -11.63
N THR A 96 -11.79 7.27 -10.38
CA THR A 96 -10.95 7.51 -9.21
C THR A 96 -9.91 6.40 -9.05
N TYR A 97 -10.33 5.14 -9.17
CA TYR A 97 -9.43 3.99 -9.15
C TYR A 97 -8.41 4.05 -10.29
N GLY A 98 -8.86 4.35 -11.51
CA GLY A 98 -7.96 4.56 -12.64
C GLY A 98 -6.95 5.70 -12.42
N ALA A 99 -7.33 6.78 -11.73
CA ALA A 99 -6.41 7.86 -11.38
C ALA A 99 -5.38 7.47 -10.31
N LEU A 100 -5.71 6.52 -9.43
CA LEU A 100 -4.76 5.94 -8.49
C LEU A 100 -3.71 5.08 -9.19
N LEU A 101 -4.13 4.30 -10.19
CA LEU A 101 -3.24 3.39 -10.92
C LEU A 101 -2.43 4.08 -12.02
N ASN A 102 -2.96 5.13 -12.66
CA ASN A 102 -2.38 5.65 -13.89
C ASN A 102 -1.52 6.91 -13.68
N THR A 103 -0.26 6.87 -14.07
CA THR A 103 0.70 7.99 -13.98
C THR A 103 0.56 9.03 -15.12
N ALA A 104 -0.49 8.91 -15.95
CA ALA A 104 -0.64 9.56 -17.26
C ALA A 104 -0.71 11.11 -17.29
N GLY A 105 -0.45 11.80 -16.19
CA GLY A 105 -0.42 13.26 -16.12
C GLY A 105 0.93 13.93 -16.39
N ARG A 106 2.06 13.18 -16.43
CA ARG A 106 3.41 13.80 -16.54
C ARG A 106 4.29 13.33 -17.70
N ALA A 107 4.05 12.18 -18.31
CA ALA A 107 4.85 11.74 -19.46
C ALA A 107 4.55 12.53 -20.77
N SER A 108 3.35 13.10 -20.90
CA SER A 108 2.95 13.88 -22.10
C SER A 108 3.33 15.37 -22.05
N ALA A 109 3.75 15.91 -20.90
CA ALA A 109 4.11 17.32 -20.75
C ALA A 109 5.63 17.57 -20.86
N ALA A 110 6.45 16.53 -20.78
CA ALA A 110 7.91 16.60 -20.95
C ALA A 110 8.39 16.31 -22.39
N ALA A 111 7.46 16.11 -23.33
CA ALA A 111 7.73 15.78 -24.74
C ALA A 111 7.18 16.82 -25.73
N ARG A 112 6.97 18.07 -25.29
CA ARG A 112 6.56 19.19 -26.14
C ARG A 112 7.44 20.40 -25.92
#